data_AF-A0A4R1G1X7-F1
#
_entry.id   AF-A0A4R1G1X7-F1
#
_cell.length_a   1.000
_cell.length_b   1.000
_cell.length_c   1.000
_cell.angle_alpha   90.00
_cell.angle_beta   90.00
_cell.angle_gamma   90.00
#
_symmetry.space_group_name_H-M   'P 1'
#
loop_
_entity.id
_entity.type
_entity.pdbx_description
1 polymer ?
#
loop_
_entity_poly.entity_id
_entity_poly.type
_entity_poly.pdbx_seq_one_letter_code
_entity_poly.pdbx_strand_id
1 'polypeptide(L)'
;MTLCACPVCMTASNDPSCPACGWVLEAGPWLGAITPDREQAFADELTRACRLVDLTAAARAAAVIEPQRRAMLLGLVRGAPATEDELTPVHRRPTESDVAALTSVLGWLVEAGERTLTVIDIDSSGIEVLELAADAVGAVRQVGVPRAVAWTDLVSGLSSVSEEAMFQLAGGVGVLARSCLLDPARADRELSTSVQSDRTVVLHRLSGWRVPDGLAARLPDTHHVSGSRDSRQLIRALAAHTPLRSGYHLLAVAIDGDGWTRPHDVPLFPAGAVAIETPPVTVTIELPAGAADVLVVITTHRAGAARRDFDAVRALRWNVPDTDAAAVEFTLNGPGDVAVRGPGAMTLDAEAAANLASLIEAIPERYRPPTGAVDIAFAVELCGTDDEVGQRRRLLADWLAEIADRTAHRTGLRVAIIGYHDHHGPLPRGVVRVHEFDSTTQRMATIADLTASQVHGADYLAPLEDALELATTLSWRTPAVPRRLLIVGRRAPYGDDTACPNRLRWQDSLDRLRDSGIDVLAVWDTPPGLNPVARRGRQMATVWRALSLPGESRELGKVTPTWLTDRMRLPKPAKSTVVLQFPIIESIKQEFST
;
A
#
# COMPACT_ATOMS: atom_id res chain seq x y z
N MET A 1 56.63 32.14 27.88
CA MET A 1 55.55 32.02 28.89
C MET A 1 55.28 30.55 29.09
N THR A 2 55.37 30.07 30.33
CA THR A 2 55.15 28.66 30.68
C THR A 2 53.64 28.43 30.79
N LEU A 3 53.09 27.48 30.03
CA LEU A 3 51.67 27.10 30.13
C LEU A 3 51.39 26.54 31.53
N CYS A 4 50.50 27.17 32.28
CA CYS A 4 50.04 26.67 33.57
C CYS A 4 48.77 25.83 33.38
N ALA A 5 48.76 24.61 33.91
CA ALA A 5 47.56 23.80 33.98
C ALA A 5 46.68 24.27 35.14
N CYS A 6 45.39 24.48 34.89
CA CYS A 6 44.43 24.84 35.92
C CYS A 6 44.29 23.70 36.94
N PRO A 7 44.46 23.94 38.25
CA PRO A 7 44.42 22.87 39.25
C PRO A 7 43.01 22.26 39.42
N VAL A 8 41.96 22.98 38.97
CA VAL A 8 40.57 22.54 39.08
C VAL A 8 40.20 21.55 37.96
N CYS A 9 40.41 21.93 36.71
CA CYS A 9 39.94 21.18 35.53
C CYS A 9 41.08 20.74 34.59
N MET A 10 42.34 20.95 34.99
CA MET A 10 43.57 20.55 34.28
C MET A 10 43.75 21.15 32.88
N THR A 11 42.94 22.16 32.52
CA THR A 11 43.08 22.92 31.28
C THR A 11 44.34 23.75 31.29
N ALA A 12 45.17 23.61 30.25
CA ALA A 12 46.26 24.54 30.02
C ALA A 12 45.71 25.92 29.61
N SER A 13 46.16 26.99 30.27
CA SER A 13 45.77 28.37 29.95
C SER A 13 46.95 29.31 30.19
N ASN A 14 46.98 30.39 29.42
CA ASN A 14 47.85 31.55 29.67
C ASN A 14 47.05 32.77 30.18
N ASP A 15 45.72 32.64 30.29
CA ASP A 15 44.85 33.69 30.78
C ASP A 15 44.87 33.75 32.32
N PRO A 16 44.66 34.93 32.93
CA PRO A 16 44.58 35.09 34.39
C PRO A 16 43.49 34.23 35.05
N SER A 17 42.49 33.79 34.28
CA SER A 17 41.45 32.86 34.69
C SER A 17 41.34 31.70 33.70
N CYS A 18 41.03 30.51 34.18
CA CYS A 18 40.84 29.35 33.34
C CYS A 18 39.57 29.50 32.47
N PRO A 19 39.67 29.46 31.12
CA PRO A 19 38.52 29.66 30.24
C PRO A 19 37.48 28.53 30.33
N ALA A 20 37.85 27.37 30.89
CA ALA A 20 36.96 26.22 30.99
C ALA A 20 36.12 26.19 32.29
N CYS A 21 36.67 26.65 33.42
CA CYS A 21 36.00 26.55 34.72
C CYS A 21 35.94 27.87 35.50
N GLY A 22 36.52 28.95 34.96
CA GLY A 22 36.56 30.27 35.58
C GLY A 22 37.55 30.41 36.74
N TRP A 23 38.25 29.34 37.15
CA TRP A 23 39.21 29.40 38.26
C TRP A 23 40.33 30.42 38.00
N VAL A 24 40.60 31.29 38.97
CA VAL A 24 41.65 32.30 38.87
C VAL A 24 43.02 31.65 38.99
N LEU A 25 43.83 31.76 37.93
CA LEU A 25 45.18 31.19 37.84
C LEU A 25 46.25 32.18 38.30
N GLU A 26 45.99 33.47 38.10
CA GLU A 26 46.83 34.56 38.55
C GLU A 26 45.95 35.61 39.24
N ALA A 27 45.89 35.53 40.56
CA ALA A 27 45.41 36.63 41.41
C ALA A 27 46.66 37.39 41.83
N GLY A 28 46.70 38.72 41.62
CA GLY A 28 47.85 39.57 41.88
C GLY A 28 48.45 39.45 43.31
N PRO A 29 49.46 40.25 43.66
CA PRO A 29 50.22 40.06 44.89
C PRO A 29 49.33 40.10 46.13
N TRP A 30 49.49 39.10 47.00
CA TRP A 30 48.79 39.01 48.28
C TRP A 30 49.44 39.96 49.30
N LEU A 31 48.64 40.62 50.12
CA LEU A 31 49.13 41.48 51.21
C LEU A 31 49.34 40.65 52.50
N GLY A 32 50.56 40.68 53.04
CA GLY A 32 50.96 40.03 54.29
C GLY A 32 51.51 38.60 54.11
N ALA A 33 51.91 37.97 55.22
CA ALA A 33 52.45 36.61 55.21
C ALA A 33 51.37 35.56 54.89
N ILE A 34 51.79 34.43 54.30
CA ILE A 34 50.95 33.23 54.15
C ILE A 34 50.84 32.58 55.54
N THR A 35 49.62 32.52 56.07
CA THR A 35 49.33 31.89 57.38
C THR A 35 48.68 30.52 57.17
N PRO A 36 48.75 29.60 58.16
CA PRO A 36 48.08 28.29 58.06
C PRO A 36 46.59 28.39 57.73
N ASP A 37 45.88 29.36 58.33
CA ASP A 37 44.45 29.58 58.05
C ASP A 37 44.18 29.98 56.59
N ARG A 38 45.11 30.72 55.96
CA ARG A 38 44.99 31.13 54.55
C ARG A 38 45.28 29.96 53.61
N GLU A 39 46.28 29.13 53.93
CA GLU A 39 46.55 27.90 53.19
C GLU A 39 45.33 26.96 53.22
N GLN A 40 44.72 26.80 54.40
CA GLN A 40 43.51 26.00 54.56
C GLN A 40 42.33 26.57 53.77
N ALA A 41 42.07 27.88 53.84
CA ALA A 41 40.99 28.52 53.09
C ALA A 41 41.16 28.36 51.57
N PHE A 42 42.38 28.47 51.05
CA PHE A 42 42.68 28.20 49.65
C PHE A 42 42.45 26.72 49.29
N ALA A 43 42.89 25.78 50.13
CA ALA A 43 42.68 24.36 49.92
C ALA A 43 41.19 23.98 49.91
N ASP A 44 40.39 24.58 50.79
CA ASP A 44 38.94 24.39 50.86
C ASP A 44 38.25 24.94 49.60
N GLU A 45 38.65 26.13 49.16
CA GLU A 45 38.13 26.75 47.93
C GLU A 45 38.46 25.91 46.70
N LEU A 46 39.70 25.45 46.58
CA LEU A 46 40.15 24.57 45.50
C LEU A 46 39.40 23.24 45.51
N THR A 47 39.22 22.62 46.68
CA THR A 47 38.47 21.37 46.85
C THR A 47 37.02 21.54 46.39
N ARG A 48 36.37 22.62 46.81
CA ARG A 48 35.00 22.96 46.40
C ARG A 48 34.90 23.17 44.89
N ALA A 49 35.83 23.91 44.28
CA ALA A 49 35.84 24.15 42.84
C ALA A 49 36.06 22.85 42.05
N CYS A 50 36.99 21.99 42.48
CA CYS A 50 37.20 20.65 41.93
C CYS A 50 35.92 19.81 41.97
N ARG A 51 35.26 19.76 43.13
CA ARG A 51 34.00 19.03 43.33
C ARG A 51 32.91 19.53 42.39
N LEU A 52 32.72 20.84 42.25
CA LEU A 52 31.69 21.41 41.38
C LEU A 52 31.87 21.04 39.91
N VAL A 53 33.11 21.06 39.41
CA VAL A 53 33.42 20.63 38.05
C VAL A 53 33.12 19.15 37.86
N ASP A 54 33.54 18.31 38.81
CA ASP A 54 33.32 16.88 38.75
C ASP A 54 31.82 16.51 38.88
N LEU A 55 31.07 17.16 39.75
CA LEU A 55 29.61 16.98 39.88
C LEU A 55 28.88 17.36 38.58
N THR A 56 29.32 18.42 37.91
CA THR A 56 28.77 18.83 36.61
C THR A 56 29.04 17.77 35.54
N ALA A 57 30.25 17.21 35.51
CA ALA A 57 30.61 16.14 34.60
C ALA A 57 29.84 14.85 34.90
N ALA A 58 29.68 14.49 36.18
CA ALA A 58 28.87 13.36 36.62
C ALA A 58 27.40 13.53 36.22
N ALA A 59 26.82 14.73 36.39
CA ALA A 59 25.43 15.00 36.01
C ALA A 59 25.21 14.86 34.48
N ARG A 60 26.17 15.32 33.67
CA ARG A 60 26.16 15.16 32.21
C ARG A 60 26.22 13.69 31.80
N ALA A 61 27.17 12.93 32.34
CA ALA A 61 27.33 11.52 32.06
C ALA A 61 26.13 10.69 32.56
N ALA A 62 25.60 10.99 33.75
CA ALA A 62 24.42 10.33 34.33
C ALA A 62 23.17 10.43 33.45
N ALA A 63 23.09 11.48 32.61
CA ALA A 63 21.96 11.73 31.72
C ALA A 63 21.93 10.85 30.46
N VAL A 64 23.00 10.09 30.18
CA VAL A 64 23.11 9.19 29.01
C VAL A 64 23.41 7.73 29.38
N ILE A 65 23.57 7.44 30.68
CA ILE A 65 23.82 6.07 31.17
C ILE A 65 22.63 5.50 31.93
N GLU A 66 22.59 4.18 32.02
CA GLU A 66 21.61 3.45 32.81
C GLU A 66 21.72 3.79 34.31
N PRO A 67 20.59 3.87 35.05
CA PRO A 67 20.57 4.23 36.47
C PRO A 67 21.53 3.40 37.34
N GLN A 68 21.67 2.10 37.06
CA GLN A 68 22.48 1.16 37.85
C GLN A 68 23.98 1.48 37.80
N ARG A 69 24.43 2.21 36.77
CA ARG A 69 25.84 2.57 36.56
C ARG A 69 26.20 3.95 37.13
N ARG A 70 25.23 4.72 37.63
CA ARG A 70 25.44 6.08 38.16
C ARG A 70 26.27 6.13 39.43
N ALA A 71 26.17 5.11 40.28
CA ALA A 71 26.96 5.03 41.51
C ALA A 71 28.47 5.05 41.23
N MET A 72 28.89 4.45 40.10
CA MET A 72 30.30 4.49 39.67
C MET A 72 30.74 5.91 39.31
N LEU A 73 29.91 6.70 38.63
CA LEU A 73 30.22 8.09 38.29
C LEU A 73 30.38 8.97 39.54
N LEU A 74 29.50 8.79 40.53
CA LEU A 74 29.56 9.53 41.80
C LEU A 74 30.83 9.21 42.58
N GLY A 75 31.32 7.97 42.50
CA GLY A 75 32.59 7.55 43.08
C GLY A 75 33.83 8.20 42.46
N LEU A 76 33.71 8.80 41.27
CA LEU A 76 34.81 9.49 40.59
C LEU A 76 34.98 10.95 41.04
N VAL A 77 33.97 11.54 41.69
CA VAL A 77 33.96 12.95 42.12
C VAL A 77 34.99 13.18 43.24
N ARG A 78 35.85 14.20 43.10
CA ARG A 78 36.83 14.55 44.14
C ARG A 78 36.15 15.07 45.42
N GLY A 79 36.72 14.71 46.56
CA GLY A 79 36.27 15.13 47.90
C GLY A 79 35.50 14.03 48.63
N ALA A 80 34.51 14.43 49.43
CA ALA A 80 33.63 13.50 50.13
C ALA A 80 32.79 12.65 49.14
N PRO A 81 32.26 11.48 49.53
CA PRO A 81 31.37 10.71 48.66
C PRO A 81 30.22 11.58 48.14
N ALA A 82 29.98 11.57 46.83
CA ALA A 82 28.88 12.30 46.21
C ALA A 82 27.58 11.48 46.23
N THR A 83 26.43 12.15 46.37
CA THR A 83 25.11 11.54 46.27
C THR A 83 24.37 11.96 45.00
N GLU A 84 23.33 11.23 44.61
CA GLU A 84 22.50 11.61 43.45
C GLU A 84 21.80 12.96 43.65
N ASP A 85 21.45 13.33 44.89
CA ASP A 85 20.82 14.61 45.23
C ASP A 85 21.73 15.82 44.95
N GLU A 86 23.05 15.60 44.88
CA GLU A 86 24.02 16.65 44.54
C GLU A 86 24.15 16.87 43.02
N LEU A 87 23.58 15.98 42.19
CA LEU A 87 23.62 16.13 40.74
C LEU A 87 22.64 17.24 40.33
N THR A 88 23.19 18.40 40.00
CA THR A 88 22.40 19.51 39.46
C THR A 88 21.89 19.13 38.07
N PRO A 89 20.58 19.25 37.78
CA PRO A 89 20.08 18.98 36.44
C PRO A 89 20.76 19.91 35.44
N VAL A 90 21.43 19.31 34.45
CA VAL A 90 22.12 20.10 33.43
C VAL A 90 21.09 20.67 32.47
N HIS A 91 20.98 22.00 32.42
CA HIS A 91 20.18 22.68 31.41
C HIS A 91 20.73 22.33 30.02
N ARG A 92 20.03 21.44 29.32
CA ARG A 92 20.31 21.14 27.92
C ARG A 92 19.97 22.38 27.09
N ARG A 93 20.78 22.67 26.06
CA ARG A 93 20.37 23.60 25.01
C ARG A 93 19.03 23.12 24.42
N PRO A 94 18.20 24.03 23.88
CA PRO A 94 17.08 23.62 23.04
C PRO A 94 17.62 22.69 21.94
N THR A 95 17.14 21.45 21.91
CA THR A 95 17.52 20.46 20.90
C THR A 95 16.41 20.38 19.86
N GLU A 96 16.80 20.38 18.59
CA GLU A 96 15.88 20.01 17.51
C GLU A 96 15.91 18.49 17.27
N SER A 97 14.97 17.99 16.47
CA SER A 97 15.02 16.60 16.01
C SER A 97 16.05 16.45 14.89
N ASP A 98 16.65 15.26 14.76
CA ASP A 98 17.58 14.92 13.68
C ASP A 98 16.98 15.24 12.29
N VAL A 99 15.67 15.02 12.15
CA VAL A 99 14.93 15.29 10.91
C VAL A 99 14.87 16.79 10.64
N ALA A 100 14.56 17.63 11.63
CA ALA A 100 14.50 19.08 11.43
C ALA A 100 15.86 19.64 10.99
N ALA A 101 16.93 19.19 11.64
CA ALA A 101 18.30 19.56 11.28
C ALA A 101 18.62 19.23 9.81
N LEU A 102 18.23 18.04 9.36
CA LEU A 102 18.55 17.56 8.02
C LEU A 102 17.57 18.01 6.93
N THR A 103 16.32 18.37 7.27
CA THR A 103 15.27 18.69 6.28
C THR A 103 15.71 19.81 5.33
N SER A 104 16.43 20.81 5.83
CA SER A 104 16.94 21.93 5.02
C SER A 104 17.97 21.52 3.96
N VAL A 105 18.64 20.37 4.13
CA VAL A 105 19.66 19.86 3.21
C VAL A 105 19.16 18.72 2.32
N LEU A 106 18.01 18.11 2.63
CA LEU A 106 17.42 17.03 1.84
C LEU A 106 17.05 17.50 0.43
N GLY A 107 16.45 18.68 0.28
CA GLY A 107 16.14 19.24 -1.04
C GLY A 107 17.41 19.41 -1.89
N TRP A 108 18.47 19.95 -1.30
CA TRP A 108 19.78 20.06 -1.95
C TRP A 108 20.34 18.70 -2.37
N LEU A 109 20.20 17.65 -1.55
CA LEU A 109 20.69 16.31 -1.89
C LEU A 109 19.97 15.71 -3.10
N VAL A 110 18.68 15.99 -3.26
CA VAL A 110 17.81 15.38 -4.29
C VAL A 110 17.80 16.16 -5.61
N GLU A 111 18.07 17.47 -5.60
CA GLU A 111 18.06 18.32 -6.80
C GLU A 111 19.06 17.87 -7.89
N ALA A 112 20.27 17.44 -7.48
CA ALA A 112 21.29 16.96 -8.41
C ALA A 112 21.62 15.50 -8.13
N GLY A 113 21.41 14.63 -9.14
CA GLY A 113 21.44 13.18 -9.00
C GLY A 113 22.79 12.52 -8.71
N GLU A 114 23.83 13.30 -8.43
CA GLU A 114 25.18 12.81 -8.10
C GLU A 114 25.73 13.48 -6.83
N ARG A 115 24.87 14.12 -6.02
CA ARG A 115 25.30 14.73 -4.76
C ARG A 115 25.44 13.71 -3.64
N THR A 116 26.40 13.96 -2.77
CA THR A 116 26.63 13.18 -1.55
C THR A 116 26.62 14.06 -0.32
N LEU A 117 25.94 13.61 0.73
CA LEU A 117 25.85 14.26 2.04
C LEU A 117 26.56 13.39 3.08
N THR A 118 27.58 13.94 3.72
CA THR A 118 28.16 13.32 4.92
C THR A 118 27.39 13.79 6.15
N VAL A 119 26.92 12.85 6.97
CA VAL A 119 26.36 13.10 8.29
C VAL A 119 27.35 12.58 9.34
N ILE A 120 27.84 13.47 10.20
CA ILE A 120 28.71 13.13 11.33
C ILE A 120 27.85 13.16 12.60
N ASP A 121 27.55 11.99 13.16
CA ASP A 121 26.78 11.86 14.41
C ASP A 121 27.75 11.69 15.60
N ILE A 122 27.74 12.64 16.54
CA ILE A 122 28.61 12.69 17.71
C ILE A 122 27.80 12.32 18.96
N ASP A 123 28.11 11.16 19.55
CA ASP A 123 27.41 10.62 20.72
C ASP A 123 28.38 10.12 21.83
N SER A 124 27.82 9.53 22.90
CA SER A 124 28.61 9.02 24.04
C SER A 124 29.42 7.77 23.74
N SER A 125 29.09 7.03 22.67
CA SER A 125 29.80 5.85 22.23
C SER A 125 30.98 6.18 21.30
N GLY A 126 30.91 7.30 20.59
CA GLY A 126 31.92 7.72 19.63
C GLY A 126 31.36 8.68 18.59
N ILE A 127 31.94 8.58 17.39
CA ILE A 127 31.45 9.30 16.21
C ILE A 127 31.07 8.30 15.14
N GLU A 128 29.90 8.49 14.54
CA GLU A 128 29.52 7.84 13.29
C GLU A 128 29.65 8.80 12.13
N VAL A 129 30.17 8.30 11.02
CA VAL A 129 30.17 9.00 9.74
C VAL A 129 29.34 8.18 8.76
N LEU A 130 28.25 8.79 8.30
CA LEU A 130 27.33 8.23 7.32
C LEU A 130 27.48 9.03 6.03
N GLU A 131 27.50 8.34 4.90
CA GLU A 131 27.39 8.97 3.59
C GLU A 131 26.01 8.66 3.01
N LEU A 132 25.29 9.69 2.61
CA LEU A 132 23.97 9.62 2.03
C LEU A 132 24.00 10.14 0.59
N ALA A 133 23.29 9.47 -0.31
CA ALA A 133 23.07 9.93 -1.68
C ALA A 133 21.62 9.69 -2.10
N ALA A 134 21.13 10.49 -3.04
CA ALA A 134 19.85 10.23 -3.69
C ALA A 134 20.06 9.29 -4.89
N ASP A 135 19.26 8.25 -5.02
CA ASP A 135 19.27 7.39 -6.21
C ASP A 135 18.55 8.06 -7.41
N ALA A 136 18.43 7.35 -8.53
CA ALA A 136 17.82 7.86 -9.75
C ALA A 136 16.37 8.34 -9.57
N VAL A 137 15.62 7.77 -8.60
CA VAL A 137 14.23 8.15 -8.30
C VAL A 137 14.11 9.17 -7.16
N GLY A 138 15.26 9.65 -6.65
CA GLY A 138 15.35 10.62 -5.57
C GLY A 138 15.31 10.02 -4.17
N ALA A 139 15.35 8.69 -4.02
CA ALA A 139 15.33 8.05 -2.71
C ALA A 139 16.68 8.20 -2.01
N VAL A 140 16.66 8.74 -0.79
CA VAL A 140 17.86 8.90 0.03
C VAL A 140 18.29 7.54 0.56
N ARG A 141 19.52 7.14 0.22
CA ARG A 141 20.13 5.88 0.65
C ARG A 141 21.48 6.14 1.27
N GLN A 142 21.86 5.24 2.17
CA GLN A 142 23.23 5.17 2.63
C GLN A 142 24.12 4.61 1.52
N VAL A 143 25.26 5.27 1.29
CA VAL A 143 26.33 4.81 0.42
C VAL A 143 27.45 4.24 1.28
N GLY A 144 27.92 3.04 0.94
CA GLY A 144 28.99 2.38 1.68
C GLY A 144 28.59 1.91 3.08
N VAL A 145 29.61 1.50 3.84
CA VAL A 145 29.47 1.03 5.23
C VAL A 145 29.67 2.22 6.17
N PRO A 146 28.84 2.40 7.22
CA PRO A 146 29.05 3.48 8.19
C PRO A 146 30.42 3.32 8.84
N ARG A 147 31.14 4.43 8.96
CA ARG A 147 32.40 4.42 9.68
C ARG A 147 32.14 4.83 11.12
N ALA A 148 32.63 4.03 12.06
CA ALA A 148 32.66 4.37 13.48
C ALA A 148 34.08 4.76 13.88
N VAL A 149 34.21 5.85 14.64
CA VAL A 149 35.46 6.31 15.24
C VAL A 149 35.28 6.33 16.75
N ALA A 150 36.12 5.59 17.48
CA ALA A 150 36.02 5.55 18.94
C ALA A 150 36.63 6.82 19.55
N TRP A 151 36.10 7.24 20.70
CA TRP A 151 36.68 8.37 21.43
C TRP A 151 38.15 8.13 21.83
N THR A 152 38.54 6.88 22.10
CA THR A 152 39.93 6.49 22.42
C THR A 152 40.91 6.74 21.28
N ASP A 153 40.42 6.77 20.04
CA ASP A 153 41.26 7.03 18.87
C ASP A 153 41.55 8.53 18.72
N LEU A 154 40.64 9.38 19.21
CA LEU A 154 40.69 10.83 19.07
C LEU A 154 41.21 11.57 20.31
N VAL A 155 41.03 10.96 21.49
CA VAL A 155 41.26 11.61 22.77
C VAL A 155 42.38 10.92 23.50
N SER A 156 43.47 11.65 23.74
CA SER A 156 44.62 11.13 24.48
C SER A 156 44.32 11.07 25.98
N GLY A 157 44.70 9.96 26.62
CA GLY A 157 44.57 9.78 28.07
C GLY A 157 43.18 9.36 28.56
N LEU A 158 42.27 9.00 27.65
CA LEU A 158 40.94 8.49 27.99
C LEU A 158 41.03 7.10 28.63
N SER A 159 40.24 6.84 29.68
CA SER A 159 40.17 5.54 30.35
C SER A 159 39.62 4.46 29.42
N SER A 160 40.03 3.20 29.63
CA SER A 160 39.40 2.03 29.00
C SER A 160 38.13 1.58 29.73
N VAL A 161 37.89 2.09 30.95
CA VAL A 161 36.64 1.85 31.69
C VAL A 161 35.59 2.83 31.18
N SER A 162 34.46 2.29 30.70
CA SER A 162 33.42 3.04 30.01
C SER A 162 32.88 4.23 30.82
N GLU A 163 32.60 4.05 32.11
CA GLU A 163 32.09 5.08 33.01
C GLU A 163 33.09 6.20 33.24
N GLU A 164 34.36 5.85 33.45
CA GLU A 164 35.45 6.81 33.60
C GLU A 164 35.67 7.60 32.32
N ALA A 165 35.64 6.93 31.16
CA ALA A 165 35.76 7.57 29.85
C ALA A 165 34.61 8.58 29.64
N MET A 166 33.36 8.20 29.92
CA MET A 166 32.22 9.12 29.81
C MET A 166 32.34 10.31 30.77
N PHE A 167 32.74 10.07 32.02
CA PHE A 167 33.00 11.13 32.99
C PHE A 167 34.10 12.10 32.50
N GLN A 168 35.19 11.58 31.94
CA GLN A 168 36.28 12.37 31.37
C GLN A 168 35.83 13.17 30.14
N LEU A 169 35.09 12.57 29.21
CA LEU A 169 34.54 13.24 28.01
C LEU A 169 33.60 14.40 28.39
N ALA A 170 32.83 14.24 29.47
CA ALA A 170 31.94 15.27 30.02
C ALA A 170 32.72 16.44 30.68
N GLY A 171 34.04 16.31 30.84
CA GLY A 171 34.95 17.31 31.39
C GLY A 171 35.43 17.02 32.81
N GLY A 172 35.10 15.86 33.37
CA GLY A 172 35.50 15.46 34.72
C GLY A 172 36.98 15.09 34.80
N VAL A 173 37.65 15.50 35.87
CA VAL A 173 39.03 15.09 36.16
C VAL A 173 39.03 13.97 37.20
N GLY A 174 38.19 14.13 38.22
CA GLY A 174 37.93 13.13 39.24
C GLY A 174 39.18 12.72 40.03
N VAL A 175 39.05 11.62 40.77
CA VAL A 175 40.17 10.99 41.51
C VAL A 175 41.30 10.49 40.59
N LEU A 176 41.04 10.43 39.27
CA LEU A 176 42.00 9.99 38.26
C LEU A 176 43.12 11.01 38.03
N ALA A 177 42.90 12.29 38.38
CA ALA A 177 43.85 13.40 38.22
C ALA A 177 44.43 13.53 36.80
N ARG A 178 43.64 13.18 35.78
CA ARG A 178 44.02 13.21 34.36
C ARG A 178 43.01 14.02 33.57
N SER A 179 43.49 15.03 32.83
CA SER A 179 42.70 15.62 31.74
C SER A 179 42.82 14.76 30.50
N CYS A 180 41.70 14.56 29.83
CA CYS A 180 41.70 14.08 28.46
C CYS A 180 41.77 15.29 27.50
N LEU A 181 42.54 15.16 26.42
CA LEU A 181 42.68 16.20 25.41
C LEU A 181 42.35 15.61 24.05
N LEU A 182 41.45 16.28 23.33
CA LEU A 182 41.21 16.00 21.92
C LEU A 182 42.51 16.26 21.14
N ASP A 183 42.98 15.28 20.38
CA ASP A 183 44.11 15.43 19.47
C ASP A 183 43.59 15.98 18.14
N PRO A 184 43.83 17.27 17.80
CA PRO A 184 43.26 17.87 16.60
C PRO A 184 43.76 17.21 15.32
N ALA A 185 45.03 16.77 15.29
CA ALA A 185 45.60 16.13 14.12
C ALA A 185 44.99 14.74 13.88
N ARG A 186 44.63 14.02 14.95
CA ARG A 186 43.86 12.77 14.84
C ARG A 186 42.43 13.03 14.40
N ALA A 187 41.75 13.97 15.03
CA ALA A 187 40.37 14.33 14.64
C ALA A 187 40.31 14.73 13.17
N ASP A 188 41.23 15.59 12.73
CA ASP A 188 41.34 15.99 11.34
C ASP A 188 41.61 14.75 10.47
N ARG A 189 42.61 13.92 10.75
CA ARG A 189 42.90 12.70 9.93
C ARG A 189 41.73 11.70 9.87
N GLU A 190 41.11 11.39 10.99
CA GLU A 190 40.05 10.40 11.06
C GLU A 190 38.76 10.90 10.39
N LEU A 191 38.46 12.20 10.49
CA LEU A 191 37.23 12.77 9.94
C LEU A 191 37.39 13.40 8.55
N SER A 192 38.59 13.83 8.14
CA SER A 192 38.86 14.47 6.82
C SER A 192 38.86 13.51 5.64
N THR A 193 38.80 12.20 5.86
CA THR A 193 38.58 11.24 4.76
C THR A 193 37.15 11.27 4.20
N SER A 194 36.24 12.02 4.84
CA SER A 194 34.91 12.33 4.31
C SER A 194 34.88 13.50 3.30
N VAL A 195 36.04 14.09 2.96
CA VAL A 195 36.20 15.27 2.08
C VAL A 195 35.87 14.99 0.60
N GLN A 196 35.39 13.81 0.25
CA GLN A 196 34.81 13.56 -1.09
C GLN A 196 33.33 13.93 -1.18
N SER A 197 32.67 14.27 -0.07
CA SER A 197 31.27 14.69 -0.11
C SER A 197 31.10 16.15 -0.49
N ASP A 198 29.97 16.45 -1.14
CA ASP A 198 29.65 17.81 -1.56
C ASP A 198 29.21 18.69 -0.39
N ARG A 199 28.75 18.08 0.71
CA ARG A 199 28.35 18.76 1.95
C ARG A 199 28.48 17.86 3.17
N THR A 200 28.79 18.47 4.31
CA THR A 200 28.86 17.81 5.62
C THR A 200 27.92 18.50 6.60
N VAL A 201 27.14 17.70 7.33
CA VAL A 201 26.28 18.13 8.45
C VAL A 201 26.68 17.37 9.70
N VAL A 202 26.70 18.05 10.85
CA VAL A 202 27.05 17.42 12.14
C VAL A 202 25.83 17.37 13.05
N LEU A 203 25.49 16.17 13.52
CA LEU A 203 24.50 15.93 14.55
C LEU A 203 25.21 15.78 15.89
N HIS A 204 25.12 16.79 16.75
CA HIS A 204 25.80 16.82 18.03
C HIS A 204 24.84 16.54 19.19
N ARG A 205 24.90 15.31 19.74
CA ARG A 205 24.01 14.82 20.81
C ARG A 205 24.45 15.15 22.22
N LEU A 206 25.73 15.49 22.40
CA LEU A 206 26.38 15.70 23.70
C LEU A 206 26.61 17.17 24.02
N SER A 207 25.66 18.04 23.69
CA SER A 207 25.81 19.47 23.96
C SER A 207 26.14 19.75 25.43
N GLY A 208 27.18 20.56 25.65
CA GLY A 208 27.69 20.89 26.98
C GLY A 208 28.80 19.94 27.47
N TRP A 209 29.13 18.87 26.74
CA TRP A 209 30.26 18.02 27.06
C TRP A 209 31.52 18.62 26.46
N ARG A 210 32.52 18.86 27.31
CA ARG A 210 33.70 19.64 26.93
C ARG A 210 34.44 19.10 25.70
N VAL A 211 34.70 17.80 25.64
CA VAL A 211 35.46 17.20 24.54
C VAL A 211 34.62 17.12 23.25
N PRO A 212 33.38 16.59 23.27
CA PRO A 212 32.46 16.67 22.14
C PRO A 212 32.18 18.09 21.63
N ASP A 213 31.94 19.06 22.51
CA ASP A 213 31.76 20.49 22.14
C ASP A 213 33.01 21.02 21.42
N GLY A 214 34.20 20.66 21.91
CA GLY A 214 35.47 21.06 21.29
C GLY A 214 35.69 20.45 19.90
N LEU A 215 35.22 19.22 19.67
CA LEU A 215 35.22 18.60 18.35
C LEU A 215 34.18 19.26 17.43
N ALA A 216 32.94 19.39 17.90
CA ALA A 216 31.83 19.95 17.12
C ALA A 216 32.11 21.40 16.69
N ALA A 217 32.73 22.22 17.55
CA ALA A 217 33.11 23.60 17.22
C ALA A 217 34.13 23.73 16.07
N ARG A 218 34.79 22.63 15.68
CA ARG A 218 35.73 22.59 14.55
C ARG A 218 35.09 22.16 13.24
N LEU A 219 33.85 21.67 13.29
CA LEU A 219 33.16 21.10 12.14
C LEU A 219 32.08 22.08 11.62
N PRO A 220 31.80 22.08 10.30
CA PRO A 220 30.77 22.95 9.73
C PRO A 220 29.35 22.47 10.08
N ASP A 221 28.36 23.35 9.87
CA ASP A 221 26.92 23.01 9.85
C ASP A 221 26.48 22.08 11.01
N THR A 222 26.79 22.49 12.25
CA THR A 222 26.56 21.70 13.46
C THR A 222 25.20 21.99 14.07
N HIS A 223 24.41 20.92 14.23
CA HIS A 223 23.08 20.93 14.82
C HIS A 223 23.08 20.20 16.15
N HIS A 224 22.42 20.78 17.16
CA HIS A 224 22.27 20.16 18.47
C HIS A 224 20.99 19.34 18.53
N VAL A 225 21.13 18.03 18.59
CA VAL A 225 19.99 17.11 18.51
C VAL A 225 19.90 16.21 19.74
N SER A 226 18.71 15.65 19.98
CA SER A 226 18.46 14.76 21.12
C SER A 226 18.12 13.34 20.66
N GLY A 227 18.35 12.36 21.53
CA GLY A 227 17.97 10.96 21.29
C GLY A 227 19.18 10.06 21.05
N SER A 228 18.90 8.76 20.95
CA SER A 228 19.90 7.71 20.70
C SER A 228 20.17 7.52 19.21
N ARG A 229 21.34 6.94 18.92
CA ARG A 229 21.79 6.55 17.58
C ARG A 229 20.97 5.39 17.02
N ASP A 230 20.24 5.64 15.93
CA ASP A 230 19.76 4.61 15.01
C ASP A 230 19.71 5.18 13.58
N SER A 231 20.79 4.98 12.84
CA SER A 231 20.98 5.51 11.49
C SER A 231 20.00 4.92 10.48
N ARG A 232 19.50 3.69 10.72
CA ARG A 232 18.44 3.09 9.88
C ARG A 232 17.08 3.70 10.17
N GLN A 233 16.81 4.03 11.43
CA GLN A 233 15.60 4.78 11.79
C GLN A 233 15.67 6.20 11.25
N LEU A 234 16.84 6.84 11.32
CA LEU A 234 17.07 8.17 10.75
C LEU A 234 16.77 8.18 9.25
N ILE A 235 17.41 7.32 8.45
CA ILE A 235 17.18 7.27 6.99
C ILE A 235 15.70 7.05 6.66
N ARG A 236 15.03 6.13 7.38
CA ARG A 236 13.60 5.90 7.20
C ARG A 236 12.75 7.12 7.55
N ALA A 237 13.11 7.85 8.60
CA ALA A 237 12.42 9.08 8.98
C ALA A 237 12.65 10.19 7.96
N LEU A 238 13.88 10.34 7.45
CA LEU A 238 14.22 11.33 6.42
C LEU A 238 13.45 11.10 5.12
N ALA A 239 13.18 9.85 4.74
CA ALA A 239 12.43 9.54 3.52
C ALA A 239 11.07 10.26 3.47
N ALA A 240 10.36 10.33 4.60
CA ALA A 240 9.05 10.98 4.67
C ALA A 240 9.12 12.52 4.56
N HIS A 241 10.28 13.10 4.87
CA HIS A 241 10.55 14.55 4.79
C HIS A 241 11.30 14.95 3.51
N THR A 242 11.69 13.98 2.70
CA THR A 242 12.44 14.25 1.47
C THR A 242 11.46 14.62 0.35
N PRO A 243 11.61 15.78 -0.31
CA PRO A 243 10.76 16.15 -1.43
C PRO A 243 11.02 15.25 -2.65
N LEU A 244 9.96 14.94 -3.40
CA LEU A 244 10.08 14.23 -4.67
C LEU A 244 10.89 15.04 -5.69
N ARG A 245 11.91 14.43 -6.29
CA ARG A 245 12.68 15.05 -7.39
C ARG A 245 11.81 15.32 -8.62
N SER A 246 11.01 14.32 -8.96
CA SER A 246 10.17 14.24 -10.15
C SER A 246 8.78 13.77 -9.75
N GLY A 247 7.76 14.17 -10.51
CA GLY A 247 6.40 13.71 -10.26
C GLY A 247 6.26 12.20 -10.48
N TYR A 248 5.49 11.54 -9.62
CA TYR A 248 5.14 10.13 -9.74
C TYR A 248 3.80 9.97 -10.43
N HIS A 249 3.73 8.98 -11.30
CA HIS A 249 2.57 8.71 -12.13
C HIS A 249 2.22 7.22 -12.06
N LEU A 250 0.95 6.89 -12.19
CA LEU A 250 0.51 5.54 -12.49
C LEU A 250 0.57 5.36 -14.01
N LEU A 251 1.30 4.34 -14.46
CA LEU A 251 1.28 3.92 -15.86
C LEU A 251 0.02 3.11 -16.12
N ALA A 252 -0.78 3.62 -17.06
CA ALA A 252 -1.99 2.99 -17.56
C ALA A 252 -1.97 2.94 -19.08
N VAL A 253 -3.01 2.34 -19.67
CA VAL A 253 -3.23 2.29 -21.11
C VAL A 253 -4.51 3.02 -21.44
N ALA A 254 -4.38 4.09 -22.23
CA ALA A 254 -5.53 4.75 -22.82
C ALA A 254 -5.90 4.06 -24.13
N ILE A 255 -7.20 3.84 -24.33
CA ILE A 255 -7.76 3.25 -25.55
C ILE A 255 -8.64 4.28 -26.23
N ASP A 256 -8.46 4.50 -27.53
CA ASP A 256 -9.32 5.39 -28.31
C ASP A 256 -10.56 4.69 -28.87
N GLY A 257 -11.45 5.46 -29.54
CA GLY A 257 -12.70 4.92 -30.10
C GLY A 257 -12.51 3.85 -31.19
N ASP A 258 -11.34 3.79 -31.83
CA ASP A 258 -11.00 2.77 -32.83
C ASP A 258 -10.30 1.54 -32.23
N GLY A 259 -9.99 1.59 -30.94
CA GLY A 259 -9.31 0.57 -30.16
C GLY A 259 -7.79 0.68 -30.20
N TRP A 260 -7.21 1.79 -30.64
CA TRP A 260 -5.77 2.00 -30.55
C TRP A 260 -5.37 2.21 -29.09
N THR A 261 -4.29 1.54 -28.69
CA THR A 261 -3.73 1.69 -27.35
C THR A 261 -2.59 2.69 -27.36
N ARG A 262 -2.41 3.35 -26.22
CA ARG A 262 -1.22 4.16 -25.95
C ARG A 262 -0.92 4.16 -24.46
N PRO A 263 0.36 4.06 -24.06
CA PRO A 263 0.76 4.34 -22.68
C PRO A 263 0.25 5.71 -22.25
N HIS A 264 -0.24 5.80 -21.03
CA HIS A 264 -0.80 7.00 -20.46
C HIS A 264 -0.39 7.14 -18.99
N ASP A 265 0.01 8.36 -18.62
CA ASP A 265 0.46 8.69 -17.28
C ASP A 265 -0.67 9.37 -16.52
N VAL A 266 -1.07 8.75 -15.41
CA VAL A 266 -1.99 9.38 -14.45
C VAL A 266 -1.14 10.02 -13.36
N PRO A 267 -1.18 11.34 -13.19
CA PRO A 267 -0.47 11.99 -12.09
C PRO A 267 -0.95 11.46 -10.74
N LEU A 268 -0.01 11.00 -9.91
CA LEU A 268 -0.27 10.64 -8.52
C LEU A 268 0.24 11.73 -7.58
N PHE A 269 1.54 12.04 -7.66
CA PHE A 269 2.18 13.02 -6.79
C PHE A 269 3.04 13.97 -7.61
N PRO A 270 2.90 15.30 -7.45
CA PRO A 270 3.70 16.25 -8.21
C PRO A 270 5.17 16.25 -7.73
N ALA A 271 6.08 16.75 -8.57
CA ALA A 271 7.45 17.04 -8.14
C ALA A 271 7.43 18.04 -6.97
N GLY A 272 8.35 17.87 -6.03
CA GLY A 272 8.41 18.65 -4.78
C GLY A 272 7.47 18.17 -3.67
N ALA A 273 6.57 17.21 -3.94
CA ALA A 273 5.69 16.65 -2.91
C ALA A 273 6.50 16.01 -1.78
N VAL A 274 6.06 16.21 -0.54
CA VAL A 274 6.66 15.64 0.68
C VAL A 274 5.64 14.71 1.34
N ALA A 275 6.02 13.49 1.68
CA ALA A 275 5.10 12.45 2.16
C ALA A 275 4.26 12.90 3.37
N ILE A 276 4.88 13.54 4.36
CA ILE A 276 4.19 14.02 5.56
C ILE A 276 3.12 15.10 5.30
N GLU A 277 3.21 15.80 4.17
CA GLU A 277 2.30 16.87 3.77
C GLU A 277 1.33 16.44 2.66
N THR A 278 1.55 15.28 2.05
CA THR A 278 0.83 14.83 0.85
C THR A 278 -0.24 13.82 1.23
N PRO A 279 -1.53 14.12 1.01
CA PRO A 279 -2.60 13.16 1.28
C PRO A 279 -2.53 11.97 0.31
N PRO A 280 -3.13 10.82 0.67
CA PRO A 280 -3.32 9.71 -0.26
C PRO A 280 -4.13 10.14 -1.49
N VAL A 281 -3.83 9.53 -2.64
CA VAL A 281 -4.54 9.74 -3.90
C VAL A 281 -5.27 8.47 -4.29
N THR A 282 -6.57 8.57 -4.57
CA THR A 282 -7.37 7.44 -5.05
C THR A 282 -7.62 7.57 -6.55
N VAL A 283 -7.29 6.53 -7.30
CA VAL A 283 -7.55 6.43 -8.74
C VAL A 283 -8.52 5.27 -8.98
N THR A 284 -9.60 5.55 -9.69
CA THR A 284 -10.46 4.49 -10.24
C THR A 284 -9.81 3.97 -11.51
N ILE A 285 -9.47 2.69 -11.53
CA ILE A 285 -8.86 2.02 -12.68
C ILE A 285 -9.82 0.98 -13.25
N GLU A 286 -9.91 0.97 -14.57
CA GLU A 286 -10.67 -0.04 -15.32
C GLU A 286 -9.79 -1.25 -15.55
N LEU A 287 -10.40 -2.42 -15.44
CA LEU A 287 -9.69 -3.69 -15.49
C LEU A 287 -9.84 -4.29 -16.89
N PRO A 288 -8.74 -4.70 -17.55
CA PRO A 288 -8.83 -5.39 -18.81
C PRO A 288 -9.72 -6.63 -18.70
N ALA A 289 -10.71 -6.75 -19.58
CA ALA A 289 -11.65 -7.85 -19.53
C ALA A 289 -10.92 -9.21 -19.66
N GLY A 290 -11.20 -10.13 -18.73
CA GLY A 290 -10.57 -11.45 -18.68
C GLY A 290 -9.17 -11.50 -18.05
N ALA A 291 -8.64 -10.39 -17.53
CA ALA A 291 -7.36 -10.40 -16.82
C ALA A 291 -7.54 -11.00 -15.41
N ALA A 292 -6.79 -12.06 -15.10
CA ALA A 292 -6.71 -12.62 -13.75
C ALA A 292 -5.79 -11.77 -12.84
N ASP A 293 -4.79 -11.14 -13.44
CA ASP A 293 -3.90 -10.19 -12.80
C ASP A 293 -3.64 -8.96 -13.68
N VAL A 294 -3.30 -7.84 -13.04
CA VAL A 294 -2.90 -6.60 -13.70
C VAL A 294 -1.65 -6.06 -13.03
N LEU A 295 -0.76 -5.46 -13.83
CA LEU A 295 0.45 -4.82 -13.38
C LEU A 295 0.18 -3.34 -13.07
N VAL A 296 0.31 -2.99 -11.80
CA VAL A 296 0.24 -1.61 -11.31
C VAL A 296 1.66 -1.07 -11.20
N VAL A 297 2.03 -0.16 -12.11
CA VAL A 297 3.38 0.41 -12.14
C VAL A 297 3.33 1.90 -11.83
N ILE A 298 4.02 2.29 -10.75
CA ILE A 298 4.33 3.69 -10.49
C ILE A 298 5.63 4.04 -11.21
N THR A 299 5.58 5.09 -12.00
CA THR A 299 6.68 5.56 -12.84
C THR A 299 7.06 6.99 -12.51
N THR A 300 8.26 7.35 -12.91
CA THR A 300 8.74 8.73 -13.00
C THR A 300 9.34 8.98 -14.37
N HIS A 301 9.32 10.23 -14.82
CA HIS A 301 10.04 10.64 -16.01
C HIS A 301 11.50 10.97 -15.66
N ARG A 302 12.41 10.51 -16.50
CA ARG A 302 13.80 10.93 -16.42
C ARG A 302 13.93 12.39 -16.88
N ALA A 303 14.61 13.20 -16.08
CA ALA A 303 14.82 14.62 -16.41
C ALA A 303 15.51 14.77 -17.77
N GLY A 304 14.89 15.52 -18.69
CA GLY A 304 15.42 15.77 -20.04
C GLY A 304 15.21 14.63 -21.06
N ALA A 305 14.55 13.54 -20.68
CA ALA A 305 14.25 12.44 -21.58
C ALA A 305 12.99 12.70 -22.42
N ALA A 306 12.86 11.98 -23.54
CA ALA A 306 11.63 12.03 -24.32
C ALA A 306 10.45 11.51 -23.47
N ARG A 307 9.23 11.93 -23.78
CA ARG A 307 7.98 11.61 -23.05
C ARG A 307 7.62 10.11 -22.98
N ARG A 308 8.53 9.21 -23.37
CA ARG A 308 8.37 7.74 -23.40
C ARG A 308 9.40 6.98 -22.55
N ASP A 309 10.35 7.67 -21.92
CA ASP A 309 11.35 7.02 -21.08
C ASP A 309 10.81 6.98 -19.64
N PHE A 310 10.25 5.83 -19.27
CA PHE A 310 9.69 5.55 -17.95
C PHE A 310 10.72 4.85 -17.08
N ASP A 311 11.00 5.42 -15.92
CA ASP A 311 11.71 4.71 -14.86
C ASP A 311 10.68 4.16 -13.87
N ALA A 312 10.73 2.85 -13.63
CA ALA A 312 9.87 2.21 -12.65
C ALA A 312 10.30 2.63 -11.24
N VAL A 313 9.41 3.30 -10.50
CA VAL A 313 9.58 3.54 -9.06
C VAL A 313 9.20 2.27 -8.31
N ARG A 314 8.06 1.67 -8.68
CA ARG A 314 7.54 0.44 -8.07
C ARG A 314 6.61 -0.26 -9.04
N ALA A 315 6.72 -1.58 -9.14
CA ALA A 315 5.78 -2.41 -9.87
C ALA A 315 5.16 -3.46 -8.93
N LEU A 316 3.84 -3.61 -9.03
CA LEU A 316 3.06 -4.53 -8.23
C LEU A 316 2.20 -5.38 -9.16
N ARG A 317 2.16 -6.69 -8.90
CA ARG A 317 1.20 -7.58 -9.56
C ARG A 317 -0.04 -7.67 -8.69
N TRP A 318 -1.18 -7.39 -9.29
CA TRP A 318 -2.45 -7.28 -8.60
C TRP A 318 -3.41 -8.37 -9.04
N ASN A 319 -3.78 -9.26 -8.12
CA ASN A 319 -4.84 -10.24 -8.33
C ASN A 319 -6.19 -9.54 -8.19
N VAL A 320 -6.78 -9.24 -9.34
CA VAL A 320 -7.96 -8.37 -9.43
C VAL A 320 -9.23 -9.10 -9.00
N PRO A 321 -10.13 -8.45 -8.23
CA PRO A 321 -11.46 -8.99 -7.96
C PRO A 321 -12.30 -9.07 -9.25
N ASP A 322 -13.36 -9.88 -9.23
CA ASP A 322 -14.31 -10.06 -10.35
C ASP A 322 -15.22 -8.82 -10.50
N THR A 323 -14.62 -7.72 -10.94
CA THR A 323 -15.24 -6.40 -11.14
C THR A 323 -14.66 -5.75 -12.39
N ASP A 324 -15.41 -4.87 -13.05
CA ASP A 324 -14.93 -4.17 -14.25
C ASP A 324 -14.03 -2.96 -13.93
N ALA A 325 -14.15 -2.41 -12.72
CA ALA A 325 -13.34 -1.30 -12.25
C ALA A 325 -13.16 -1.35 -10.73
N ALA A 326 -12.05 -0.80 -10.24
CA ALA A 326 -11.76 -0.75 -8.81
C ALA A 326 -11.03 0.54 -8.42
N ALA A 327 -11.32 1.03 -7.22
CA ALA A 327 -10.61 2.16 -6.63
C ALA A 327 -9.33 1.67 -5.96
N VAL A 328 -8.20 2.30 -6.31
CA VAL A 328 -6.89 2.03 -5.73
C VAL A 328 -6.34 3.30 -5.11
N GLU A 329 -5.98 3.22 -3.83
CA GLU A 329 -5.37 4.28 -3.05
C GLU A 329 -3.84 4.16 -3.10
N PHE A 330 -3.19 5.27 -3.38
CA PHE A 330 -1.74 5.44 -3.39
C PHE A 330 -1.35 6.39 -2.27
N THR A 331 -0.41 5.98 -1.42
CA THR A 331 0.11 6.79 -0.32
C THR A 331 1.60 6.97 -0.50
N LEU A 332 2.05 8.21 -0.59
CA LEU A 332 3.47 8.53 -0.62
C LEU A 332 4.05 8.37 0.80
N ASN A 333 5.04 7.49 0.96
CA ASN A 333 5.81 7.37 2.22
C ASN A 333 7.16 8.09 2.14
N GLY A 334 7.61 8.39 0.92
CA GLY A 334 8.85 9.09 0.61
C GLY A 334 9.27 8.81 -0.84
N PRO A 335 10.33 9.45 -1.36
CA PRO A 335 10.83 9.13 -2.68
C PRO A 335 11.24 7.64 -2.75
N GLY A 336 10.83 6.96 -3.81
CA GLY A 336 11.04 5.52 -4.00
C GLY A 336 10.05 4.61 -3.28
N ASP A 337 9.20 5.13 -2.37
CA ASP A 337 8.27 4.33 -1.60
C ASP A 337 6.84 4.88 -1.65
N VAL A 338 6.02 4.24 -2.48
CA VAL A 338 4.58 4.45 -2.57
C VAL A 338 3.88 3.20 -2.10
N ALA A 339 3.11 3.30 -1.02
CA ALA A 339 2.21 2.24 -0.59
C ALA A 339 0.96 2.24 -1.48
N VAL A 340 0.47 1.06 -1.83
CA VAL A 340 -0.70 0.88 -2.70
C VAL A 340 -1.70 -0.01 -1.98
N ARG A 341 -2.96 0.41 -1.94
CA ARG A 341 -4.08 -0.32 -1.33
C ARG A 341 -5.25 -0.38 -2.30
N GLY A 342 -5.78 -1.57 -2.50
CA GLY A 342 -6.94 -1.82 -3.34
C GLY A 342 -7.61 -3.14 -2.96
N PRO A 343 -8.77 -3.46 -3.55
CA PRO A 343 -9.42 -4.75 -3.33
C PRO A 343 -8.57 -5.88 -3.92
N GLY A 344 -8.43 -7.01 -3.23
CA GLY A 344 -7.58 -8.12 -3.67
C GLY A 344 -6.13 -8.03 -3.19
N ALA A 345 -5.31 -9.00 -3.59
CA ALA A 345 -3.92 -9.11 -3.14
C ALA A 345 -2.96 -8.45 -4.15
N MET A 346 -2.04 -7.63 -3.65
CA MET A 346 -0.96 -7.03 -4.43
C MET A 346 0.39 -7.54 -3.94
N THR A 347 1.25 -7.97 -4.86
CA THR A 347 2.59 -8.47 -4.58
C THR A 347 3.64 -7.66 -5.31
N LEU A 348 4.80 -7.45 -4.69
CA LEU A 348 5.91 -6.74 -5.32
C LEU A 348 6.45 -7.55 -6.49
N ASP A 349 6.63 -6.88 -7.63
CA ASP A 349 7.14 -7.48 -8.86
C ASP A 349 8.39 -6.74 -9.34
N ALA A 350 9.52 -7.07 -8.72
CA ALA A 350 10.80 -6.44 -9.03
C ALA A 350 11.27 -6.74 -10.47
N GLU A 351 10.89 -7.89 -11.03
CA GLU A 351 11.24 -8.27 -12.40
C GLU A 351 10.48 -7.41 -13.41
N ALA A 352 9.19 -7.17 -13.19
CA ALA A 352 8.42 -6.27 -14.04
C ALA A 352 8.94 -4.81 -13.97
N ALA A 353 9.39 -4.36 -12.80
CA ALA A 353 10.03 -3.04 -12.66
C ALA A 353 11.32 -2.94 -13.50
N ALA A 354 12.16 -3.97 -13.47
CA ALA A 354 13.41 -4.02 -14.24
C ALA A 354 13.17 -4.13 -15.76
N ASN A 355 12.09 -4.78 -16.17
CA ASN A 355 11.74 -5.03 -17.58
C ASN A 355 10.65 -4.08 -18.12
N LEU A 356 10.40 -2.95 -17.47
CA LEU A 356 9.28 -2.06 -17.79
C LEU A 356 9.27 -1.64 -19.27
N ALA A 357 10.43 -1.31 -19.84
CA ALA A 357 10.52 -0.89 -21.24
C ALA A 357 9.99 -1.98 -22.20
N SER A 358 10.41 -3.23 -22.02
CA SER A 358 9.94 -4.36 -22.83
C SER A 358 8.44 -4.65 -22.61
N LEU A 359 7.93 -4.46 -21.39
CA LEU A 359 6.50 -4.62 -21.10
C LEU A 359 5.66 -3.54 -21.78
N ILE A 360 6.16 -2.30 -21.86
CA ILE A 360 5.51 -1.21 -22.59
C ILE A 360 5.51 -1.49 -24.10
N GLU A 361 6.62 -1.99 -24.66
CA GLU A 361 6.69 -2.40 -26.06
C GLU A 361 5.78 -3.58 -26.40
N ALA A 362 5.47 -4.43 -25.41
CA ALA A 362 4.54 -5.55 -25.55
C ALA A 362 3.06 -5.14 -25.46
N ILE A 363 2.75 -3.86 -25.17
CA ILE A 363 1.38 -3.36 -25.23
C ILE A 363 0.88 -3.50 -26.69
N PRO A 364 -0.23 -4.24 -26.92
CA PRO A 364 -0.70 -4.46 -28.28
C PRO A 364 -1.17 -3.13 -28.88
N GLU A 365 -0.72 -2.83 -30.11
CA GLU A 365 -1.05 -1.58 -30.84
C GLU A 365 -2.56 -1.30 -30.84
N ARG A 366 -3.37 -2.35 -30.92
CA ARG A 366 -4.82 -2.29 -30.78
C ARG A 366 -5.32 -3.24 -29.70
N TYR A 367 -6.21 -2.73 -28.86
CA TYR A 367 -6.98 -3.50 -27.90
C TYR A 367 -8.46 -3.25 -28.16
N ARG A 368 -9.16 -4.33 -28.50
CA ARG A 368 -10.62 -4.33 -28.50
C ARG A 368 -11.04 -5.21 -27.32
N PRO A 369 -11.68 -4.66 -26.29
CA PRO A 369 -12.25 -5.46 -25.23
C PRO A 369 -13.09 -6.56 -25.90
N PRO A 370 -12.96 -7.83 -25.50
CA PRO A 370 -13.81 -8.87 -26.05
C PRO A 370 -15.28 -8.45 -25.88
N THR A 371 -15.92 -8.05 -26.98
CA THR A 371 -17.36 -7.79 -27.06
C THR A 371 -18.08 -9.13 -26.93
N GLY A 372 -18.09 -9.65 -25.72
CA GLY A 372 -18.58 -10.98 -25.38
C GLY A 372 -19.39 -10.98 -24.09
N ALA A 373 -19.80 -9.81 -23.60
CA ALA A 373 -20.76 -9.73 -22.52
C ALA A 373 -22.08 -10.35 -22.98
N VAL A 374 -22.63 -11.25 -22.19
CA VAL A 374 -23.90 -11.94 -22.47
C VAL A 374 -24.64 -12.05 -21.16
N ASP A 375 -25.93 -11.76 -21.17
CA ASP A 375 -26.81 -12.00 -20.04
C ASP A 375 -27.71 -13.20 -20.37
N ILE A 376 -27.78 -14.18 -19.46
CA ILE A 376 -28.58 -15.40 -19.61
C ILE A 376 -29.50 -15.57 -18.41
N ALA A 377 -30.80 -15.65 -18.64
CA ALA A 377 -31.77 -16.03 -17.61
C ALA A 377 -32.28 -17.45 -17.88
N PHE A 378 -32.47 -18.25 -16.82
CA PHE A 378 -33.11 -19.55 -16.86
C PHE A 378 -34.45 -19.50 -16.12
N ALA A 379 -35.57 -19.75 -16.79
CA ALA A 379 -36.86 -19.96 -16.14
C ALA A 379 -37.13 -21.46 -16.04
N VAL A 380 -37.24 -22.02 -14.83
CA VAL A 380 -37.30 -23.47 -14.58
C VAL A 380 -38.55 -23.85 -13.80
N GLU A 381 -39.29 -24.81 -14.34
CA GLU A 381 -40.48 -25.36 -13.69
C GLU A 381 -40.10 -26.22 -12.48
N LEU A 382 -40.59 -25.83 -11.30
CA LEU A 382 -40.33 -26.49 -10.02
C LEU A 382 -41.50 -27.36 -9.55
N CYS A 383 -42.50 -27.62 -10.38
CA CYS A 383 -43.58 -28.53 -10.05
C CYS A 383 -43.33 -29.94 -10.58
N GLY A 384 -43.81 -30.92 -9.81
CA GLY A 384 -43.70 -32.34 -10.13
C GLY A 384 -43.22 -33.14 -8.94
N THR A 385 -42.83 -34.38 -9.20
CA THR A 385 -42.14 -35.20 -8.19
C THR A 385 -40.73 -34.67 -7.93
N ASP A 386 -40.14 -35.04 -6.79
CA ASP A 386 -38.76 -34.70 -6.47
C ASP A 386 -37.78 -35.22 -7.55
N ASP A 387 -38.07 -36.37 -8.15
CA ASP A 387 -37.27 -36.94 -9.23
C ASP A 387 -37.31 -36.08 -10.50
N GLU A 388 -38.49 -35.58 -10.88
CA GLU A 388 -38.69 -34.74 -12.07
C GLU A 388 -37.99 -33.39 -11.91
N VAL A 389 -38.16 -32.74 -10.76
CA VAL A 389 -37.49 -31.46 -10.48
C VAL A 389 -35.98 -31.69 -10.30
N GLY A 390 -35.58 -32.78 -9.67
CA GLY A 390 -34.18 -33.20 -9.53
C GLY A 390 -33.50 -33.41 -10.89
N GLN A 391 -34.20 -33.98 -11.88
CA GLN A 391 -33.68 -34.12 -13.24
C GLN A 391 -33.44 -32.75 -13.90
N ARG A 392 -34.39 -31.81 -13.79
CA ARG A 392 -34.23 -30.45 -14.34
C ARG A 392 -33.09 -29.69 -13.67
N ARG A 393 -32.92 -29.85 -12.35
CA ARG A 393 -31.80 -29.25 -11.60
C ARG A 393 -30.45 -29.79 -12.03
N ARG A 394 -30.32 -31.11 -12.22
CA ARG A 394 -29.08 -31.72 -12.74
C ARG A 394 -28.75 -31.18 -14.12
N LEU A 395 -29.73 -31.12 -15.03
CA LEU A 395 -29.54 -30.58 -16.37
C LEU A 395 -29.12 -29.10 -16.35
N LEU A 396 -29.75 -28.29 -15.50
CA LEU A 396 -29.36 -26.89 -15.33
C LEU A 396 -27.91 -26.78 -14.82
N ALA A 397 -27.51 -27.63 -13.86
CA ALA A 397 -26.15 -27.64 -13.35
C ALA A 397 -25.13 -28.06 -14.43
N ASP A 398 -25.44 -29.10 -15.21
CA ASP A 398 -24.61 -29.56 -16.32
C ASP A 398 -24.46 -28.46 -17.39
N TRP A 399 -25.54 -27.74 -17.69
CA TRP A 399 -25.51 -26.62 -18.63
C TRP A 399 -24.70 -25.44 -18.10
N LEU A 400 -24.86 -25.05 -16.83
CA LEU A 400 -24.04 -23.99 -16.25
C LEU A 400 -22.57 -24.37 -16.18
N ALA A 401 -22.25 -25.63 -15.90
CA ALA A 401 -20.87 -26.13 -15.90
C ALA A 401 -20.24 -26.06 -17.30
N GLU A 402 -20.95 -26.51 -18.34
CA GLU A 402 -20.48 -26.39 -19.73
C GLU A 402 -20.33 -24.93 -20.16
N ILE A 403 -21.29 -24.08 -19.79
CA ILE A 403 -21.22 -22.64 -20.08
C ILE A 403 -19.99 -22.05 -19.39
N ALA A 404 -19.79 -22.33 -18.09
CA ALA A 404 -18.65 -21.84 -17.32
C ALA A 404 -17.31 -22.31 -17.91
N ASP A 405 -17.19 -23.57 -18.32
CA ASP A 405 -15.99 -24.10 -18.98
C ASP A 405 -15.69 -23.37 -20.30
N ARG A 406 -16.70 -23.21 -21.17
CA ARG A 406 -16.54 -22.48 -22.44
C ARG A 406 -16.30 -20.98 -22.28
N THR A 407 -16.65 -20.41 -21.13
CA THR A 407 -16.48 -18.98 -20.83
C THR A 407 -15.48 -18.70 -19.73
N ALA A 408 -14.63 -19.67 -19.35
CA ALA A 408 -13.70 -19.54 -18.21
C ALA A 408 -12.75 -18.33 -18.32
N HIS A 409 -12.53 -17.82 -19.53
CA HIS A 409 -11.71 -16.64 -19.82
C HIS A 409 -12.52 -15.34 -20.05
N ARG A 410 -13.79 -15.27 -19.60
CA ARG A 410 -14.67 -14.12 -19.83
C ARG A 410 -15.26 -13.56 -18.54
N THR A 411 -15.00 -12.29 -18.29
CA THR A 411 -15.65 -11.49 -17.24
C THR A 411 -17.03 -10.94 -17.66
N GLY A 412 -17.51 -11.32 -18.85
CA GLY A 412 -18.72 -10.75 -19.46
C GLY A 412 -20.00 -11.55 -19.29
N LEU A 413 -19.99 -12.78 -18.78
CA LEU A 413 -21.20 -13.60 -18.67
C LEU A 413 -21.89 -13.41 -17.31
N ARG A 414 -23.18 -13.08 -17.31
CA ARG A 414 -24.02 -13.10 -16.10
C ARG A 414 -25.21 -14.04 -16.28
N VAL A 415 -25.58 -14.72 -15.20
CA VAL A 415 -26.66 -15.69 -15.15
C VAL A 415 -27.70 -15.31 -14.10
N ALA A 416 -28.97 -15.38 -14.45
CA ALA A 416 -30.10 -15.29 -13.54
C ALA A 416 -30.91 -16.61 -13.57
N ILE A 417 -31.59 -16.94 -12.47
CA ILE A 417 -32.45 -18.13 -12.37
C ILE A 417 -33.81 -17.72 -11.80
N ILE A 418 -34.88 -18.08 -12.51
CA ILE A 418 -36.27 -17.93 -12.11
C ILE A 418 -36.86 -19.33 -11.92
N GLY A 419 -37.10 -19.74 -10.68
CA GLY A 419 -37.89 -20.94 -10.39
C GLY A 419 -39.38 -20.60 -10.40
N TYR A 420 -40.23 -21.36 -11.09
CA TYR A 420 -41.67 -21.15 -11.06
C TYR A 420 -42.45 -22.38 -10.58
N HIS A 421 -43.34 -22.14 -9.62
CA HIS A 421 -44.21 -23.09 -8.91
C HIS A 421 -45.62 -23.09 -9.49
N ASP A 422 -46.59 -23.80 -8.91
CA ASP A 422 -47.99 -23.79 -9.37
C ASP A 422 -48.78 -22.69 -8.65
N HIS A 423 -49.95 -22.33 -9.18
CA HIS A 423 -50.86 -21.45 -8.48
C HIS A 423 -51.52 -22.18 -7.29
N HIS A 424 -51.29 -21.69 -6.08
CA HIS A 424 -51.99 -22.15 -4.87
C HIS A 424 -53.27 -21.34 -4.64
N GLY A 425 -54.34 -21.67 -5.37
CA GLY A 425 -55.62 -20.96 -5.26
C GLY A 425 -55.60 -19.54 -5.86
N PRO A 426 -56.52 -18.65 -5.46
CA PRO A 426 -56.67 -17.31 -6.09
C PRO A 426 -55.62 -16.28 -5.62
N LEU A 427 -54.67 -16.67 -4.76
CA LEU A 427 -53.71 -15.73 -4.17
C LEU A 427 -52.38 -15.76 -4.93
N PRO A 428 -51.87 -14.60 -5.41
CA PRO A 428 -50.66 -14.50 -6.25
C PRO A 428 -49.33 -14.83 -5.57
N ARG A 429 -49.31 -15.28 -4.30
CA ARG A 429 -48.06 -15.35 -3.53
C ARG A 429 -47.26 -16.63 -3.82
N GLY A 430 -45.96 -16.46 -4.07
CA GLY A 430 -44.99 -17.56 -4.12
C GLY A 430 -44.91 -18.33 -5.43
N VAL A 431 -45.54 -17.83 -6.50
CA VAL A 431 -45.56 -18.49 -7.82
C VAL A 431 -44.17 -18.52 -8.46
N VAL A 432 -43.34 -17.51 -8.20
CA VAL A 432 -41.98 -17.40 -8.73
C VAL A 432 -40.96 -17.11 -7.64
N ARG A 433 -39.75 -17.63 -7.80
CA ARG A 433 -38.56 -17.34 -6.99
C ARG A 433 -37.44 -16.89 -7.92
N VAL A 434 -36.85 -15.73 -7.63
CA VAL A 434 -35.80 -15.13 -8.46
C VAL A 434 -34.44 -15.16 -7.76
N HIS A 435 -33.43 -15.52 -8.52
CA HIS A 435 -32.02 -15.30 -8.23
C HIS A 435 -31.48 -14.41 -9.36
N GLU A 436 -31.18 -13.15 -9.05
CA GLU A 436 -30.82 -12.09 -10.02
C GLU A 436 -29.54 -12.36 -10.83
N PHE A 437 -29.12 -11.47 -11.73
CA PHE A 437 -27.87 -11.68 -12.47
C PHE A 437 -26.62 -11.74 -11.59
N ASP A 438 -25.81 -12.79 -11.76
CA ASP A 438 -24.50 -12.98 -11.09
C ASP A 438 -23.56 -13.85 -11.93
N SER A 439 -22.34 -14.10 -11.46
CA SER A 439 -21.40 -15.06 -12.03
C SER A 439 -21.99 -16.48 -12.13
N THR A 440 -21.50 -17.27 -13.10
CA THR A 440 -21.88 -18.67 -13.28
C THR A 440 -21.61 -19.51 -12.03
N THR A 441 -20.44 -19.33 -11.40
CA THR A 441 -20.02 -20.04 -10.18
C THR A 441 -21.00 -19.79 -9.03
N GLN A 442 -21.38 -18.53 -8.78
CA GLN A 442 -22.35 -18.22 -7.72
C GLN A 442 -23.73 -18.81 -8.04
N ARG A 443 -24.16 -18.78 -9.31
CA ARG A 443 -25.46 -19.32 -9.72
C ARG A 443 -25.52 -20.84 -9.65
N MET A 444 -24.42 -21.54 -9.93
CA MET A 444 -24.32 -22.98 -9.71
C MET A 444 -24.62 -23.37 -8.27
N ALA A 445 -24.14 -22.61 -7.28
CA ALA A 445 -24.43 -22.87 -5.87
C ALA A 445 -25.93 -22.74 -5.55
N THR A 446 -26.63 -21.79 -6.18
CA THR A 446 -28.06 -21.55 -5.94
C THR A 446 -29.00 -22.61 -6.52
N ILE A 447 -28.53 -23.46 -7.45
CA ILE A 447 -29.33 -24.59 -7.98
C ILE A 447 -29.71 -25.56 -6.86
N ALA A 448 -28.89 -25.66 -5.81
CA ALA A 448 -29.16 -26.48 -4.63
C ALA A 448 -30.47 -26.09 -3.93
N ASP A 449 -30.82 -24.79 -3.97
CA ASP A 449 -31.93 -24.20 -3.24
C ASP A 449 -33.28 -24.32 -3.97
N LEU A 450 -33.28 -24.80 -5.22
CA LEU A 450 -34.50 -25.01 -6.00
C LEU A 450 -35.23 -26.27 -5.49
N THR A 451 -36.33 -26.07 -4.79
CA THR A 451 -37.13 -27.16 -4.20
C THR A 451 -38.34 -27.50 -5.05
N ALA A 452 -38.70 -28.78 -5.11
CA ALA A 452 -39.92 -29.22 -5.77
C ALA A 452 -41.17 -28.66 -5.07
N SER A 453 -42.25 -28.56 -5.83
CA SER A 453 -43.57 -28.14 -5.37
C SER A 453 -44.64 -29.04 -5.95
N GLN A 454 -45.75 -29.18 -5.23
CA GLN A 454 -46.88 -29.97 -5.68
C GLN A 454 -47.64 -29.25 -6.80
N VAL A 455 -48.22 -30.05 -7.68
CA VAL A 455 -49.20 -29.57 -8.67
C VAL A 455 -50.55 -29.44 -7.96
N HIS A 456 -51.14 -28.26 -8.00
CA HIS A 456 -52.44 -27.97 -7.37
C HIS A 456 -53.54 -27.67 -8.38
N GLY A 457 -53.17 -27.27 -9.60
CA GLY A 457 -54.09 -26.98 -10.69
C GLY A 457 -54.21 -28.11 -11.71
N ALA A 458 -54.45 -27.72 -12.96
CA ALA A 458 -54.44 -28.66 -14.08
C ALA A 458 -53.03 -29.25 -14.27
N ASP A 459 -52.94 -30.57 -14.39
CA ASP A 459 -51.69 -31.32 -14.56
C ASP A 459 -50.92 -31.03 -15.87
N TYR A 460 -51.52 -30.24 -16.76
CA TYR A 460 -50.98 -29.81 -18.03
C TYR A 460 -50.73 -28.29 -18.14
N LEU A 461 -51.06 -27.49 -17.13
CA LEU A 461 -50.86 -26.03 -17.10
C LEU A 461 -49.85 -25.62 -16.03
N ALA A 462 -48.99 -24.65 -16.33
CA ALA A 462 -48.04 -24.01 -15.43
C ALA A 462 -48.12 -22.49 -15.57
N PRO A 463 -47.78 -21.72 -14.52
CA PRO A 463 -47.85 -20.26 -14.52
C PRO A 463 -46.62 -19.65 -15.18
N LEU A 464 -46.39 -20.01 -16.44
CA LEU A 464 -45.26 -19.52 -17.20
C LEU A 464 -45.42 -18.01 -17.50
N GLU A 465 -46.64 -17.49 -17.53
CA GLU A 465 -46.95 -16.07 -17.60
C GLU A 465 -46.22 -15.27 -16.53
N ASP A 466 -46.25 -15.72 -15.28
CA ASP A 466 -45.61 -15.04 -14.14
C ASP A 466 -44.08 -15.06 -14.26
N ALA A 467 -43.52 -16.17 -14.73
CA ALA A 467 -42.08 -16.28 -14.97
C ALA A 467 -41.62 -15.36 -16.10
N LEU A 468 -42.41 -15.27 -17.19
CA LEU A 468 -42.16 -14.36 -18.29
C LEU A 468 -42.28 -12.89 -17.86
N GLU A 469 -43.29 -12.56 -17.06
CA GLU A 469 -43.46 -11.20 -16.52
C GLU A 469 -42.26 -10.81 -15.67
N LEU A 470 -41.85 -11.66 -14.74
CA LEU A 470 -40.67 -11.43 -13.91
C LEU A 470 -39.38 -11.28 -14.73
N ALA A 471 -39.25 -12.05 -15.82
CA ALA A 471 -38.09 -11.93 -16.70
C ALA A 471 -37.98 -10.53 -17.35
N THR A 472 -39.10 -9.82 -17.56
CA THR A 472 -39.10 -8.45 -18.10
C THR A 472 -38.53 -7.42 -17.10
N THR A 473 -38.50 -7.77 -15.81
CA THR A 473 -38.08 -6.86 -14.73
C THR A 473 -36.67 -7.16 -14.20
N LEU A 474 -35.97 -8.17 -14.73
CA LEU A 474 -34.60 -8.49 -14.32
C LEU A 474 -33.64 -7.34 -14.65
N SER A 475 -32.50 -7.30 -13.93
CA SER A 475 -31.46 -6.27 -14.07
C SER A 475 -30.55 -6.45 -15.29
N TRP A 476 -31.14 -6.52 -16.48
CA TRP A 476 -30.43 -6.63 -17.77
C TRP A 476 -29.47 -5.45 -18.00
N ARG A 477 -28.25 -5.71 -18.52
CA ARG A 477 -27.21 -4.68 -18.73
C ARG A 477 -27.65 -3.56 -19.67
N THR A 478 -27.22 -2.34 -19.38
CA THR A 478 -27.33 -1.17 -20.28
C THR A 478 -25.93 -0.59 -20.50
N PRO A 479 -25.46 -0.40 -21.76
CA PRO A 479 -26.16 -0.65 -23.03
C PRO A 479 -26.47 -2.13 -23.27
N ALA A 480 -27.43 -2.39 -24.18
CA ALA A 480 -27.91 -3.74 -24.44
C ALA A 480 -26.80 -4.64 -25.01
N VAL A 481 -26.52 -5.72 -24.30
CA VAL A 481 -25.69 -6.85 -24.74
C VAL A 481 -26.58 -7.95 -25.35
N PRO A 482 -26.05 -9.01 -25.97
CA PRO A 482 -26.85 -10.21 -26.25
C PRO A 482 -27.52 -10.74 -24.97
N ARG A 483 -28.87 -10.77 -24.97
CA ARG A 483 -29.70 -11.23 -23.84
C ARG A 483 -30.46 -12.48 -24.22
N ARG A 484 -30.49 -13.48 -23.34
CA ARG A 484 -31.13 -14.78 -23.59
C ARG A 484 -32.00 -15.19 -22.43
N LEU A 485 -33.21 -15.70 -22.71
CA LEU A 485 -34.04 -16.39 -21.72
C LEU A 485 -34.25 -17.84 -22.17
N LEU A 486 -33.81 -18.79 -21.34
CA LEU A 486 -34.07 -20.22 -21.53
C LEU A 486 -35.21 -20.66 -20.60
N ILE A 487 -36.31 -21.10 -21.17
CA ILE A 487 -37.45 -21.66 -20.44
C ILE A 487 -37.30 -23.18 -20.41
N VAL A 488 -37.44 -23.79 -19.23
CA VAL A 488 -37.31 -25.23 -19.00
C VAL A 488 -38.54 -25.71 -18.24
N GLY A 489 -39.39 -26.48 -18.89
CA GLY A 489 -40.62 -26.96 -18.26
C GLY A 489 -41.22 -28.18 -18.94
N ARG A 490 -42.44 -28.50 -18.55
CA ARG A 490 -43.22 -29.65 -19.05
C ARG A 490 -44.64 -29.23 -19.39
N ARG A 491 -45.24 -28.41 -18.53
CA ARG A 491 -46.64 -27.94 -18.68
C ARG A 491 -46.69 -26.65 -19.49
N ALA A 492 -47.78 -26.45 -20.23
CA ALA A 492 -47.99 -25.23 -21.03
C ALA A 492 -48.37 -24.03 -20.14
N PRO A 493 -48.16 -22.78 -20.59
CA PRO A 493 -48.83 -21.62 -20.02
C PRO A 493 -50.36 -21.79 -20.02
N TYR A 494 -51.02 -21.01 -19.16
CA TYR A 494 -52.46 -20.77 -19.24
C TYR A 494 -52.81 -20.10 -20.60
N GLY A 495 -54.07 -20.21 -21.02
CA GLY A 495 -54.47 -19.83 -22.38
C GLY A 495 -55.91 -19.33 -22.47
N ASP A 496 -56.40 -19.15 -23.69
CA ASP A 496 -57.75 -18.60 -23.91
C ASP A 496 -58.86 -19.49 -23.30
N ASP A 497 -58.63 -20.81 -23.26
CA ASP A 497 -59.57 -21.79 -22.67
C ASP A 497 -59.55 -21.79 -21.12
N THR A 498 -58.42 -21.40 -20.52
CA THR A 498 -58.23 -21.36 -19.06
C THR A 498 -57.33 -20.17 -18.72
N ALA A 499 -57.93 -19.07 -18.27
CA ALA A 499 -57.18 -17.84 -17.97
C ALA A 499 -56.23 -18.01 -16.78
N CYS A 500 -55.07 -17.35 -16.84
CA CYS A 500 -54.13 -17.25 -15.72
C CYS A 500 -54.84 -16.58 -14.52
N PRO A 501 -54.77 -17.16 -13.30
CA PRO A 501 -55.25 -16.55 -12.06
C PRO A 501 -54.80 -15.10 -11.84
N ASN A 502 -53.57 -14.75 -12.25
CA ASN A 502 -53.02 -13.40 -12.14
C ASN A 502 -53.41 -12.49 -13.31
N ARG A 503 -54.29 -12.96 -14.21
CA ARG A 503 -54.80 -12.24 -15.39
C ARG A 503 -53.70 -11.77 -16.34
N LEU A 504 -52.56 -12.45 -16.32
CA LEU A 504 -51.47 -12.27 -17.27
C LEU A 504 -51.75 -13.09 -18.53
N ARG A 505 -51.28 -12.59 -19.67
CA ARG A 505 -51.26 -13.33 -20.95
C ARG A 505 -49.81 -13.53 -21.33
N TRP A 506 -49.39 -14.78 -21.51
CA TRP A 506 -47.98 -15.09 -21.75
C TRP A 506 -47.48 -14.47 -23.06
N GLN A 507 -48.37 -14.27 -24.04
CA GLN A 507 -48.04 -13.60 -25.30
C GLN A 507 -47.58 -12.15 -25.06
N ASP A 508 -48.28 -11.40 -24.21
CA ASP A 508 -47.99 -9.99 -23.94
C ASP A 508 -46.64 -9.81 -23.21
N SER A 509 -46.29 -10.72 -22.30
CA SER A 509 -44.97 -10.72 -21.63
C SER A 509 -43.86 -11.19 -22.57
N LEU A 510 -44.13 -12.18 -23.41
CA LEU A 510 -43.17 -12.66 -24.42
C LEU A 510 -42.84 -11.60 -25.48
N ASP A 511 -43.84 -10.86 -25.95
CA ASP A 511 -43.64 -9.79 -26.93
C ASP A 511 -42.83 -8.65 -26.31
N ARG A 512 -43.08 -8.27 -25.04
CA ARG A 512 -42.24 -7.29 -24.33
C ARG A 512 -40.78 -7.73 -24.18
N LEU A 513 -40.52 -9.01 -23.92
CA LEU A 513 -39.16 -9.54 -23.86
C LEU A 513 -38.46 -9.42 -25.23
N ARG A 514 -39.16 -9.77 -26.31
CA ARG A 514 -38.65 -9.70 -27.68
C ARG A 514 -38.39 -8.27 -28.13
N ASP A 515 -39.32 -7.36 -27.85
CA ASP A 515 -39.18 -5.93 -28.12
C ASP A 515 -37.99 -5.31 -27.36
N SER A 516 -37.65 -5.90 -26.20
CA SER A 516 -36.46 -5.55 -25.41
C SER A 516 -35.16 -6.23 -25.88
N GLY A 517 -35.19 -6.92 -27.03
CA GLY A 517 -34.04 -7.59 -27.64
C GLY A 517 -33.60 -8.88 -26.94
N ILE A 518 -34.50 -9.55 -26.18
CA ILE A 518 -34.21 -10.79 -25.48
C ILE A 518 -34.62 -11.97 -26.37
N ASP A 519 -33.65 -12.81 -26.75
CA ASP A 519 -33.94 -14.04 -27.49
C ASP A 519 -34.43 -15.12 -26.50
N VAL A 520 -35.63 -15.65 -26.77
CA VAL A 520 -36.26 -16.66 -25.91
C VAL A 520 -36.14 -18.04 -26.56
N LEU A 521 -35.67 -19.01 -25.78
CA LEU A 521 -35.53 -20.41 -26.14
C LEU A 521 -36.34 -21.25 -25.16
N ALA A 522 -37.05 -22.27 -25.65
CA ALA A 522 -37.84 -23.14 -24.80
C ALA A 522 -37.44 -24.61 -24.94
N VAL A 523 -37.16 -25.22 -23.81
CA VAL A 523 -36.86 -26.64 -23.65
C VAL A 523 -37.99 -27.26 -22.85
N TRP A 524 -38.62 -28.28 -23.41
CA TRP A 524 -39.81 -28.87 -22.82
C TRP A 524 -39.74 -30.38 -22.71
N ASP A 525 -40.44 -30.96 -21.74
CA ASP A 525 -40.63 -32.40 -21.64
C ASP A 525 -42.12 -32.76 -21.78
N THR A 526 -42.43 -34.03 -22.08
CA THR A 526 -43.80 -34.50 -22.21
C THR A 526 -44.36 -34.94 -20.84
N PRO A 527 -45.54 -34.43 -20.42
CA PRO A 527 -46.23 -34.95 -19.25
C PRO A 527 -46.48 -36.47 -19.29
N PRO A 528 -46.21 -37.24 -18.20
CA PRO A 528 -46.65 -38.62 -18.06
C PRO A 528 -48.13 -38.73 -18.35
N GLY A 529 -48.49 -39.73 -19.16
CA GLY A 529 -49.87 -39.98 -19.57
C GLY A 529 -50.39 -39.06 -20.69
N LEU A 530 -49.66 -38.01 -21.09
CA LEU A 530 -50.05 -37.19 -22.24
C LEU A 530 -49.61 -37.84 -23.53
N ASN A 531 -50.58 -38.25 -24.35
CA ASN A 531 -50.30 -38.72 -25.70
C ASN A 531 -49.93 -37.52 -26.61
N PRO A 532 -48.69 -37.45 -27.15
CA PRO A 532 -48.24 -36.33 -27.97
C PRO A 532 -49.02 -36.19 -29.29
N VAL A 533 -49.63 -37.27 -29.78
CA VAL A 533 -50.49 -37.23 -30.98
C VAL A 533 -51.96 -36.96 -30.67
N ALA A 534 -52.35 -36.82 -29.41
CA ALA A 534 -53.70 -36.35 -29.08
C ALA A 534 -53.84 -34.84 -29.34
N ARG A 535 -55.08 -34.34 -29.48
CA ARG A 535 -55.37 -32.91 -29.72
C ARG A 535 -54.64 -32.01 -28.71
N ARG A 536 -54.70 -32.35 -27.42
CA ARG A 536 -54.04 -31.61 -26.33
C ARG A 536 -52.52 -31.66 -26.42
N GLY A 537 -51.93 -32.82 -26.76
CA GLY A 537 -50.49 -32.95 -27.00
C GLY A 537 -49.99 -32.08 -28.15
N ARG A 538 -50.73 -32.03 -29.26
CA ARG A 538 -50.43 -31.13 -30.40
C ARG A 538 -50.54 -29.66 -30.03
N GLN A 539 -51.54 -29.27 -29.25
CA GLN A 539 -51.73 -27.90 -28.79
C GLN A 539 -50.56 -27.46 -27.90
N MET A 540 -50.17 -28.28 -26.93
CA MET A 540 -49.02 -28.03 -26.06
C MET A 540 -47.71 -27.88 -26.86
N ALA A 541 -47.46 -28.79 -27.82
CA ALA A 541 -46.30 -28.68 -28.70
C ALA A 541 -46.31 -27.41 -29.57
N THR A 542 -47.50 -26.91 -29.94
CA THR A 542 -47.64 -25.66 -30.69
C THR A 542 -47.30 -24.45 -29.83
N VAL A 543 -47.74 -24.45 -28.56
CA VAL A 543 -47.42 -23.39 -27.59
C VAL A 543 -45.92 -23.33 -27.30
N TRP A 544 -45.27 -24.48 -27.06
CA TRP A 544 -43.82 -24.53 -26.85
C TRP A 544 -43.00 -24.05 -28.05
N ARG A 545 -43.47 -24.33 -29.28
CA ARG A 545 -42.88 -23.75 -30.50
C ARG A 545 -43.05 -22.23 -30.53
N ALA A 546 -44.24 -21.72 -30.21
CA ALA A 546 -44.52 -20.29 -30.21
C ALA A 546 -43.66 -19.51 -29.20
N LEU A 547 -43.42 -20.09 -28.01
CA LEU A 547 -42.51 -19.54 -27.00
C LEU A 547 -41.07 -19.37 -27.51
N SER A 548 -40.63 -20.23 -28.43
CA SER A 548 -39.26 -20.23 -28.95
C SER A 548 -39.06 -19.46 -30.25
N LEU A 549 -40.11 -18.93 -30.89
CA LEU A 549 -39.97 -18.24 -32.19
C LEU A 549 -39.07 -16.98 -32.06
N PRO A 550 -38.21 -16.69 -33.07
CA PRO A 550 -37.98 -17.43 -34.33
C PRO A 550 -37.05 -18.65 -34.21
N GLY A 551 -36.58 -18.97 -33.01
CA GLY A 551 -35.75 -20.13 -32.70
C GLY A 551 -36.50 -21.46 -32.72
N GLU A 552 -35.85 -22.49 -32.16
CA GLU A 552 -36.31 -23.88 -32.17
C GLU A 552 -36.58 -24.34 -30.74
N SER A 553 -37.82 -24.75 -30.46
CA SER A 553 -38.14 -25.44 -29.21
C SER A 553 -37.62 -26.88 -29.26
N ARG A 554 -37.09 -27.42 -28.16
CA ARG A 554 -36.54 -28.78 -28.15
C ARG A 554 -37.01 -29.59 -26.96
N GLU A 555 -37.17 -30.89 -27.17
CA GLU A 555 -37.52 -31.83 -26.11
C GLU A 555 -36.31 -32.03 -25.18
N LEU A 556 -36.53 -32.03 -23.86
CA LEU A 556 -35.50 -32.03 -22.81
C LEU A 556 -34.47 -33.15 -23.02
N GLY A 557 -34.93 -34.38 -23.29
CA GLY A 557 -34.08 -35.54 -23.55
C GLY A 557 -33.24 -35.46 -24.84
N LYS A 558 -33.47 -34.46 -25.70
CA LYS A 558 -32.75 -34.24 -26.96
C LYS A 558 -31.80 -33.03 -26.90
N VAL A 559 -31.73 -32.35 -25.76
CA VAL A 559 -30.85 -31.20 -25.54
C VAL A 559 -29.51 -31.67 -25.01
N THR A 560 -28.44 -31.42 -25.78
CA THR A 560 -27.07 -31.61 -25.32
C THR A 560 -26.49 -30.27 -24.83
N PRO A 561 -25.48 -30.26 -23.94
CA PRO A 561 -24.79 -29.03 -23.54
C PRO A 561 -24.23 -28.26 -24.74
N THR A 562 -23.70 -28.96 -25.75
CA THR A 562 -23.24 -28.36 -27.01
C THR A 562 -24.36 -27.69 -27.81
N TRP A 563 -25.53 -28.35 -27.93
CA TRP A 563 -26.67 -27.73 -28.62
C TRP A 563 -27.09 -26.43 -27.94
N LEU A 564 -27.12 -26.43 -26.61
CA LEU A 564 -27.51 -25.26 -25.84
C LEU A 564 -26.53 -24.12 -26.10
N THR A 565 -25.24 -24.36 -25.89
CA THR A 565 -24.19 -23.35 -26.04
C THR A 565 -24.14 -22.77 -27.46
N ASP A 566 -24.34 -23.60 -28.49
CA ASP A 566 -24.44 -23.16 -29.89
C ASP A 566 -25.67 -22.26 -30.13
N ARG A 567 -26.83 -22.62 -29.55
CA ARG A 567 -28.08 -21.87 -29.73
C ARG A 567 -28.16 -20.59 -28.92
N MET A 568 -27.52 -20.58 -27.75
CA MET A 568 -27.29 -19.35 -27.00
C MET A 568 -26.39 -18.38 -27.78
N ARG A 569 -25.73 -18.85 -28.86
CA ARG A 569 -24.75 -18.10 -29.65
C ARG A 569 -23.68 -17.50 -28.76
N LEU A 570 -23.22 -18.28 -27.77
CA LEU A 570 -22.10 -17.87 -26.95
C LEU A 570 -20.94 -17.56 -27.90
N PRO A 571 -20.33 -16.37 -27.83
CA PRO A 571 -19.26 -16.03 -28.74
C PRO A 571 -18.19 -17.13 -28.67
N LYS A 572 -17.62 -17.54 -29.80
CA LYS A 572 -16.57 -18.57 -29.79
C LYS A 572 -15.36 -18.06 -28.99
N PRO A 573 -14.60 -18.93 -28.30
CA PRO A 573 -13.36 -18.51 -27.64
C PRO A 573 -12.49 -17.76 -28.67
N ALA A 574 -12.13 -16.53 -28.34
CA ALA A 574 -11.28 -15.72 -29.23
C ALA A 574 -9.93 -16.44 -29.33
N LYS A 575 -9.50 -16.76 -30.56
CA LYS A 575 -8.30 -17.59 -30.79
C LYS A 575 -6.96 -16.92 -30.39
N SER A 576 -6.97 -15.64 -30.05
CA SER A 576 -5.82 -14.96 -29.47
C SER A 576 -6.29 -13.62 -28.87
N THR A 577 -6.51 -13.58 -27.57
CA THR A 577 -6.60 -12.30 -26.86
C THR A 577 -5.26 -12.07 -26.19
N VAL A 578 -4.45 -11.18 -26.78
CA VAL A 578 -3.37 -10.55 -26.02
C VAL A 578 -4.05 -9.89 -24.83
N VAL A 579 -3.81 -10.44 -23.63
CA VAL A 579 -4.36 -9.88 -22.40
C VAL A 579 -3.55 -8.63 -22.11
N LEU A 580 -4.22 -7.49 -22.04
CA LEU A 580 -3.57 -6.25 -21.65
C LEU A 580 -3.16 -6.38 -20.18
N GLN A 581 -1.87 -6.20 -19.91
CA GLN A 581 -1.30 -6.40 -18.57
C GLN A 581 -1.38 -5.15 -17.69
N PHE A 582 -1.78 -4.00 -18.23
CA PHE A 582 -1.83 -2.72 -17.53
C PHE A 582 -3.28 -2.26 -17.31
N PRO A 583 -3.56 -1.45 -16.28
CA PRO A 583 -4.89 -0.89 -16.07
C PRO A 583 -5.30 0.00 -17.24
N ILE A 584 -6.61 0.06 -17.50
CA ILE A 584 -7.21 0.87 -18.55
C ILE A 584 -7.75 2.15 -17.94
N ILE A 585 -7.69 3.23 -18.72
CA ILE A 585 -8.34 4.49 -18.38
C ILE A 585 -9.04 5.02 -19.63
N GLU A 586 -10.37 5.11 -19.59
CA GLU A 586 -11.13 5.89 -20.57
C GLU A 586 -10.66 7.34 -20.51
N SER A 587 -10.41 7.94 -21.68
CA SER A 587 -9.82 9.28 -21.82
C SER A 587 -10.41 10.26 -20.79
N ILE A 588 -9.62 10.58 -19.76
CA ILE A 588 -10.12 11.31 -18.61
C ILE A 588 -10.58 12.70 -19.08
N LYS A 589 -11.89 12.97 -18.97
CA LYS A 589 -12.36 14.35 -18.80
C LYS A 589 -11.97 14.74 -17.37
N GLN A 590 -10.76 15.24 -17.16
CA GLN A 590 -10.31 15.64 -15.81
C GLN A 590 -11.11 16.87 -15.36
N GLU A 591 -12.07 16.65 -14.47
CA GLU A 591 -12.59 17.70 -13.60
C GLU A 591 -11.68 17.75 -12.37
N PHE A 592 -10.75 18.70 -12.34
CA PHE A 592 -10.05 19.04 -11.10
C PHE A 592 -11.03 19.79 -10.19
N SER A 593 -11.47 19.14 -9.12
CA SER A 593 -12.02 19.86 -7.97
C SER A 593 -10.87 20.59 -7.31
N THR A 594 -10.75 21.89 -7.60
CA THR A 594 -9.87 22.84 -6.92
C THR A 594 -10.25 23.05 -5.47
#